data_AF-G5HEL4-F1
#
_entry.id   AF-G5HEL4-F1
#
_cell.length_a   1.000
_cell.length_b   1.000
_cell.length_c   1.000
_cell.angle_alpha   90.00
_cell.angle_beta   90.00
_cell.angle_gamma   90.00
#
_symmetry.space_group_name_H-M   'P 1'
#
loop_
_entity.id
_entity.type
_entity.pdbx_description
1 polymer ?
#
loop_
_entity_poly.entity_id
_entity_poly.type
_entity_poly.pdbx_seq_one_letter_code
_entity_poly.pdbx_strand_id
1 'polypeptide(L)' 'MSMEDWAKRLDGFLEFNGNELLMGPGKVSEEQAKLHAETEFEKYRIVQERLFMSDYDKYLLELEDQANQNDA' A
#
# COMPACT_ATOMS: atom_id res chain seq x y z
N MET A 1 24.09 21.78 1.34
CA MET A 1 22.71 21.61 1.82
C MET A 1 22.68 20.42 2.74
N SER A 2 22.20 20.62 3.96
CA SER A 2 21.93 19.56 4.93
C SER A 2 20.47 19.09 4.82
N MET A 3 20.13 17.99 5.48
CA MET A 3 18.73 17.59 5.68
C MET A 3 17.90 18.66 6.39
N GLU A 4 18.55 19.48 7.23
CA GLU A 4 17.91 20.60 7.92
C GLU A 4 17.49 21.71 6.93
N ASP A 5 18.33 22.00 5.93
CA ASP A 5 18.00 22.98 4.88
C ASP A 5 16.80 22.51 4.03
N TRP A 6 16.72 21.20 3.78
CA TRP A 6 15.59 20.59 3.07
C TRP A 6 14.29 20.64 3.87
N ALA A 7 14.35 20.38 5.18
CA ALA A 7 13.19 20.49 6.07
C ALA A 7 12.62 21.91 6.05
N LYS A 8 13.47 22.93 6.25
CA LYS A 8 13.07 24.35 6.20
C LYS A 8 12.42 24.74 4.87
N ARG A 9 12.93 24.22 3.77
CA ARG A 9 12.38 24.49 2.43
C ARG A 9 11.01 23.84 2.23
N LEU A 10 10.82 22.62 2.72
CA LEU A 10 9.54 21.93 2.67
C LEU A 10 8.51 22.64 3.54
N ASP A 11 8.89 23.04 4.76
CA ASP A 11 8.03 23.76 5.68
C ASP A 11 7.53 25.07 5.05
N GLY A 12 8.45 25.86 4.48
CA GLY A 12 8.07 27.09 3.76
C GLY A 12 7.16 26.84 2.55
N PHE A 13 7.32 25.72 1.85
CA PHE A 13 6.44 25.33 0.75
C PHE A 13 5.04 24.95 1.24
N LEU A 14 4.93 24.26 2.37
CA LEU A 14 3.65 23.88 2.96
C LEU A 14 2.89 25.11 3.46
N GLU A 15 3.56 26.02 4.18
CA GLU A 15 2.97 27.28 4.64
C GLU A 15 2.51 28.15 3.47
N PHE A 16 3.32 28.27 2.41
CA PHE A 16 2.96 29.04 1.22
C PHE A 16 1.66 28.54 0.56
N ASN A 17 1.42 27.23 0.57
CA ASN A 17 0.21 26.63 0.03
C ASN A 17 -0.96 26.59 1.04
N GLY A 18 -0.80 27.22 2.21
CA GLY A 18 -1.83 27.27 3.25
C GLY A 18 -2.04 25.96 4.01
N ASN A 19 -1.09 25.01 3.92
CA ASN A 19 -1.14 23.79 4.71
C ASN A 19 -0.60 24.06 6.13
N GLU A 20 -1.28 23.50 7.13
CA GLU A 20 -0.79 23.54 8.51
C GLU A 20 0.48 22.69 8.63
N LEU A 21 1.55 23.28 9.18
CA LEU A 21 2.73 22.53 9.57
C LEU A 21 2.43 21.59 10.73
N LEU A 22 3.01 20.40 10.68
CA LEU A 22 2.87 19.41 11.74
C LEU A 22 3.72 19.83 12.95
N MET A 23 3.10 20.58 13.86
CA MET A 23 3.72 20.95 15.13
C MET A 23 3.44 19.85 16.17
N GLY A 24 4.42 18.95 16.38
CA GLY A 24 4.33 17.85 17.35
C GLY A 24 3.81 16.53 16.74
N PRO A 25 3.30 15.59 17.55
CA PRO A 25 2.95 14.24 17.10
C PRO A 25 1.72 14.16 16.17
N GLY A 26 1.09 15.31 15.87
CA GLY A 26 -0.11 15.39 15.03
C GLY A 26 -1.42 15.21 15.79
N LYS A 27 -2.52 15.15 15.04
CA LYS A 27 -3.90 15.07 15.58
C LYS A 27 -4.37 13.63 15.82
N VAL A 28 -3.69 12.65 15.22
CA VAL A 28 -4.09 11.23 15.24
C VAL A 28 -3.12 10.47 16.12
N SER A 29 -3.63 9.72 17.10
CA SER A 29 -2.80 8.86 17.94
C SER A 29 -2.31 7.64 17.15
N GLU A 30 -1.18 7.07 17.57
CA GLU A 30 -0.66 5.83 17.01
C GLU A 30 -1.72 4.72 17.03
N GLU A 31 -2.45 4.58 18.13
CA GLU A 31 -3.53 3.61 18.28
C GLU A 31 -4.64 3.80 17.24
N GLN A 32 -5.06 5.05 17.01
CA GLN A 32 -6.09 5.37 16.02
C GLN A 32 -5.60 5.11 14.59
N ALA A 33 -4.35 5.45 14.29
CA ALA A 33 -3.73 5.16 13.00
C ALA A 33 -3.64 3.65 12.75
N LYS A 34 -3.24 2.88 13.77
CA LYS A 34 -3.15 1.41 13.70
C LYS A 34 -4.51 0.77 13.47
N LEU A 35 -5.53 1.16 14.24
CA LEU A 35 -6.88 0.64 14.08
C LEU A 35 -7.43 0.91 12.68
N HIS A 36 -7.17 2.12 12.15
CA HIS A 36 -7.57 2.46 10.79
C HIS A 36 -6.87 1.58 9.75
N ALA A 37 -5.54 1.41 9.87
CA ALA A 37 -4.77 0.58 8.97
C ALA A 37 -5.23 -0.89 8.98
N GLU A 38 -5.48 -1.47 10.16
CA GLU A 38 -5.99 -2.84 10.30
C GLU A 38 -7.40 -2.99 9.69
N THR A 39 -8.26 -2.00 9.89
CA THR A 39 -9.62 -1.99 9.33
C THR A 39 -9.62 -1.92 7.81
N GLU A 40 -8.79 -1.04 7.24
CA GLU A 40 -8.66 -0.93 5.78
C GLU A 40 -8.00 -2.20 5.21
N PHE A 41 -6.97 -2.73 5.85
CA PHE A 41 -6.33 -3.97 5.43
C PHE A 41 -7.34 -5.13 5.32
N GLU A 42 -8.22 -5.32 6.29
CA GLU A 42 -9.23 -6.39 6.26
C GLU A 42 -10.16 -6.27 5.04
N LYS A 43 -10.58 -5.05 4.70
CA LYS A 43 -11.41 -4.80 3.50
C LYS A 43 -10.67 -5.16 2.22
N TYR A 44 -9.41 -4.72 2.09
CA TYR A 44 -8.62 -4.95 0.89
C TYR A 44 -8.15 -6.39 0.76
N ARG A 45 -7.88 -7.09 1.88
CA ARG A 45 -7.48 -8.50 1.88
C ARG A 45 -8.52 -9.37 1.19
N ILE A 46 -9.80 -9.20 1.51
CA ILE A 46 -10.90 -9.97 0.89
C ILE A 46 -10.94 -9.75 -0.63
N VAL A 47 -10.72 -8.53 -1.09
CA VAL A 47 -10.68 -8.21 -2.53
C VAL A 47 -9.48 -8.86 -3.20
N GLN A 48 -8.30 -8.77 -2.56
CA GLN A 48 -7.09 -9.41 -3.07
C GLN A 48 -7.21 -10.92 -3.12
N GLU A 49 -7.69 -11.57 -2.05
CA GLU A 49 -7.87 -13.02 -1.99
C GLU A 49 -8.74 -13.54 -3.14
N ARG A 50 -9.80 -12.81 -3.52
CA ARG A 50 -10.68 -13.20 -4.64
C ARG A 50 -10.02 -13.10 -6.01
N LEU A 51 -9.06 -12.20 -6.17
CA LEU A 51 -8.34 -11.97 -7.42
C LEU A 51 -6.97 -12.64 -7.44
N PHE A 52 -6.57 -13.25 -6.33
CA PHE A 52 -5.27 -13.86 -6.19
C PHE A 52 -5.27 -15.24 -6.85
N MET A 53 -4.40 -15.39 -7.84
CA MET A 53 -4.05 -16.67 -8.42
C MET A 53 -2.57 -16.89 -8.11
N SER A 54 -2.27 -17.90 -7.30
CA SER A 54 -0.90 -18.24 -6.92
C SER A 54 -0.11 -18.62 -8.17
N ASP A 55 1.20 -18.41 -8.15
CA ASP A 55 2.07 -18.90 -9.23
C ASP A 55 2.03 -20.43 -9.33
N TYR A 56 1.73 -21.12 -8.23
CA TYR A 56 1.45 -22.55 -8.24
C TYR A 56 0.15 -22.90 -8.98
N ASP A 57 -0.92 -22.12 -8.76
CA ASP A 57 -2.19 -22.33 -9.45
C ASP A 57 -2.02 -22.09 -10.96
N LYS A 58 -1.25 -21.07 -11.34
CA LYS A 58 -0.89 -20.82 -12.75
C LYS A 58 -0.13 -22.00 -13.35
N TYR A 59 0.86 -22.52 -12.63
CA TYR A 59 1.66 -23.65 -13.09
C TYR A 59 0.81 -24.91 -13.32
N LEU A 60 -0.17 -25.18 -12.45
CA LEU A 60 -1.09 -26.30 -12.64
C LEU A 60 -1.97 -26.12 -13.87
N LEU A 61 -2.51 -24.92 -14.11
CA LEU A 61 -3.29 -24.61 -15.31
C LEU A 61 -2.44 -24.78 -16.58
N GLU A 62 -1.18 -24.32 -16.58
CA GLU A 62 -0.25 -24.50 -17.70
C GLU A 62 0.02 -25.99 -17.99
N LEU A 63 0.14 -26.82 -16.96
CA LEU A 63 0.31 -28.27 -17.12
C LEU A 63 -0.94 -28.94 -17.72
N GLU A 64 -2.13 -28.55 -17.28
CA GLU A 64 -3.40 -29.04 -17.84
C GLU A 64 -3.52 -28.66 -19.32
N ASP A 65 -3.21 -27.43 -19.69
CA ASP A 65 -3.21 -26.96 -21.08
C ASP A 65 -2.23 -27.76 -21.96
N GLN A 66 -1.02 -28.04 -21.46
CA GLN A 66 -0.04 -28.87 -22.16
C GLN A 66 -0.49 -30.32 -22.35
N ALA A 67 -1.13 -30.90 -21.33
CA ALA A 67 -1.67 -32.26 -21.44
C ALA A 67 -2.77 -32.35 -22.51
N ASN A 68 -3.70 -31.40 -22.51
CA ASN A 68 -4.79 -31.34 -23.48
C ASN A 68 -4.31 -31.13 -24.94
N GLN A 69 -3.18 -30.42 -25.13
CA GLN A 69 -2.57 -30.23 -26.45
C GLN A 69 -1.86 -31.50 -26.98
N ASN A 70 -1.35 -32.34 -26.08
CA ASN A 70 -0.67 -33.59 -26.46
C ASN A 70 -1.66 -34.72 -26.81
N ASP A 71 -2.91 -34.61 -26.33
CA ASP A 71 -3.99 -35.57 -26.57
C ASP A 71 -4.84 -35.25 -27.83
N ALA A 72 -4.57 -34.13 -28.52
CA ALA A 72 -5.25 -33.66 -29.75
C ALA A 72 -4.38 -33.85 -31.01
#